data_AF-A0A9P4NIZ2-F1
#
_entry.id   AF-A0A9P4NIZ2-F1
#
_cell.length_a   1.000
_cell.length_b   1.000
_cell.length_c   1.000
_cell.angle_alpha   90.00
_cell.angle_beta   90.00
_cell.angle_gamma   90.00
#
_symmetry.space_group_name_H-M   'P 1'
#
loop_
_entity.id
_entity.type
_entity.pdbx_description
1 polymer ?
#
loop_
_entity_poly.entity_id
_entity_poly.type
_entity_poly.pdbx_seq_one_letter_code
_entity_poly.pdbx_strand_id
1 'polypeptide(L)'
;MAPRRIIIDTDPVRFDDILAILLAFSAPSEKLQVLLISVTYGNTDLPNCLRNVLLLFHHVQNEIAWRERAGWSLGFETLRNSKPVVALGPEQPLAENVLMADFLQRRDDLDESDLSQSLLTPAETWQEILKVAEQSSTPEQVEIAKELKNAASLFTQSQTPAHLEILKFLRDNEPNSITIVAIGPMTNLALAAAEDPETFLKVKEIVVMGGNIGQHDEPSFQSPFHSVQIPNIQEPPFRLIQQPPGHLRDMLNIRNQTAPVADFNTFADPVAAARVYALTSPKPHTTMPSTLPLPLHQARGVSALPLLSPYPDNLPKRLNVTLFTMDITGKHMLTRGDFEASLEPLLIAKSPLAEWVSAFMKASFDTIESQSPGAVKDAVEVQLHDLLTIWYCIDHDDTQCQISKGEDLRVETVGQRSWKRKDDCDDEGLAGANGNRINRCVGTPGQDMFGRLLCKQVFGS
;
A
#
# COMPACT_ATOMS: atom_id res chain seq x y z
N MET A 1 2.10 -27.76 -8.51
CA MET A 1 0.98 -26.98 -9.10
C MET A 1 1.57 -25.86 -9.95
N ALA A 2 0.80 -25.20 -10.80
CA ALA A 2 1.30 -24.01 -11.50
C ALA A 2 1.52 -22.86 -10.50
N PRO A 3 2.53 -21.98 -10.69
CA PRO A 3 2.80 -20.89 -9.77
C PRO A 3 1.61 -19.93 -9.70
N ARG A 4 1.35 -19.39 -8.50
CA ARG A 4 0.31 -18.37 -8.31
C ARG A 4 0.75 -17.08 -8.98
N ARG A 5 -0.06 -16.60 -9.91
CA ARG A 5 0.17 -15.33 -10.61
C ARG A 5 -0.39 -14.19 -9.79
N ILE A 6 0.45 -13.20 -9.50
CA ILE A 6 0.06 -12.04 -8.71
C ILE A 6 0.32 -10.71 -9.42
N ILE A 7 -0.53 -9.73 -9.10
CA ILE A 7 -0.31 -8.30 -9.31
C ILE A 7 -0.11 -7.69 -7.93
N ILE A 8 0.90 -6.84 -7.77
CA ILE A 8 1.14 -6.09 -6.52
C ILE A 8 0.75 -4.64 -6.76
N ASP A 9 -0.22 -4.12 -6.01
CA ASP A 9 -0.65 -2.72 -6.02
C ASP A 9 -0.17 -2.05 -4.73
N THR A 10 0.72 -1.05 -4.85
CA THR A 10 1.56 -0.57 -3.72
C THR A 10 1.90 0.93 -3.84
N ASP A 11 2.08 1.58 -2.69
CA ASP A 11 2.73 2.89 -2.54
C ASP A 11 4.08 2.71 -1.81
N PRO A 12 5.16 2.31 -2.52
CA PRO A 12 6.41 1.90 -1.88
C PRO A 12 7.16 3.07 -1.26
N VAL A 13 6.76 3.45 -0.05
CA VAL A 13 7.32 4.55 0.73
C VAL A 13 7.94 4.03 2.02
N ARG A 14 7.30 3.03 2.63
CA ARG A 14 7.77 2.44 3.87
C ARG A 14 8.72 1.31 3.55
N PHE A 15 9.56 0.96 4.54
CA PHE A 15 10.43 -0.21 4.44
C PHE A 15 9.61 -1.49 4.21
N ASP A 16 8.38 -1.53 4.70
CA ASP A 16 7.43 -2.64 4.64
C ASP A 16 7.10 -3.02 3.19
N ASP A 17 6.66 -2.05 2.36
CA ASP A 17 6.40 -2.26 0.93
C ASP A 17 7.61 -2.83 0.19
N ILE A 18 8.78 -2.22 0.41
CA ILE A 18 10.03 -2.62 -0.26
C ILE A 18 10.41 -4.04 0.12
N LEU A 19 10.32 -4.38 1.40
CA LEU A 19 10.57 -5.74 1.88
C LEU A 19 9.52 -6.74 1.38
N ALA A 20 8.26 -6.33 1.21
CA ALA A 20 7.20 -7.16 0.63
C ALA A 20 7.48 -7.47 -0.85
N ILE A 21 7.89 -6.49 -1.64
CA ILE A 21 8.29 -6.70 -3.04
C ILE A 21 9.54 -7.58 -3.12
N LEU A 22 10.54 -7.34 -2.27
CA LEU A 22 11.74 -8.19 -2.17
C LEU A 22 11.39 -9.64 -1.83
N LEU A 23 10.47 -9.85 -0.87
CA LEU A 23 9.98 -11.19 -0.52
C LEU A 23 9.30 -11.86 -1.72
N ALA A 24 8.47 -11.13 -2.46
CA ALA A 24 7.82 -11.66 -3.66
C ALA A 24 8.84 -12.06 -4.75
N PHE A 25 9.87 -11.23 -4.96
CA PHE A 25 10.93 -11.51 -5.93
C PHE A 25 11.80 -12.70 -5.54
N SER A 26 12.09 -12.84 -4.24
CA SER A 26 12.89 -13.95 -3.69
C SER A 26 12.11 -15.25 -3.53
N ALA A 27 10.79 -15.27 -3.73
CA ALA A 27 10.00 -16.48 -3.65
C ALA A 27 10.43 -17.51 -4.73
N PRO A 28 10.28 -18.82 -4.47
CA PRO A 28 10.52 -19.85 -5.48
C PRO A 28 9.62 -19.65 -6.70
N SER A 29 10.20 -19.73 -7.90
CA SER A 29 9.47 -19.47 -9.17
C SER A 29 8.36 -20.49 -9.47
N GLU A 30 8.38 -21.65 -8.80
CA GLU A 30 7.34 -22.68 -8.84
C GLU A 30 6.12 -22.35 -7.97
N LYS A 31 6.27 -21.43 -7.00
CA LYS A 31 5.18 -21.01 -6.09
C LYS A 31 4.54 -19.70 -6.54
N LEU A 32 5.33 -18.73 -7.02
CA LEU A 32 4.87 -17.38 -7.31
C LEU A 32 5.35 -16.88 -8.68
N GLN A 33 4.52 -16.04 -9.31
CA GLN A 33 4.88 -15.27 -10.50
C GLN A 33 4.33 -13.85 -10.35
N VAL A 34 5.21 -12.84 -10.35
CA VAL A 34 4.79 -11.43 -10.33
C VAL A 34 4.61 -10.95 -11.78
N LEU A 35 3.40 -10.51 -12.12
CA LEU A 35 3.05 -10.04 -13.46
C LEU A 35 3.18 -8.52 -13.60
N LEU A 36 2.67 -7.80 -12.60
CA LEU A 36 2.55 -6.34 -12.59
C LEU A 36 2.82 -5.80 -11.19
N ILE A 37 3.55 -4.70 -11.14
CA ILE A 37 3.63 -3.80 -10.00
C ILE A 37 2.92 -2.52 -10.41
N SER A 38 1.71 -2.32 -9.89
CA SER A 38 0.97 -1.08 -10.05
C SER A 38 1.32 -0.13 -8.91
N VAL A 39 1.90 1.01 -9.27
CA VAL A 39 2.35 2.01 -8.30
C VAL A 39 1.23 3.03 -8.12
N THR A 40 0.89 3.36 -6.89
CA THR A 40 -0.05 4.42 -6.53
C THR A 40 0.61 5.43 -5.59
N TYR A 41 0.00 6.60 -5.45
CA TYR A 41 0.30 7.53 -4.36
C TYR A 41 -0.12 6.93 -3.00
N GLY A 42 0.38 7.49 -1.91
CA GLY A 42 -0.03 7.13 -0.57
C GLY A 42 0.66 7.99 0.48
N ASN A 43 1.61 7.43 1.23
CA ASN A 43 2.39 8.22 2.21
C ASN A 43 3.21 9.35 1.54
N THR A 44 3.46 9.24 0.24
CA THR A 44 4.13 10.24 -0.59
C THR A 44 3.47 10.32 -1.98
N ASP A 45 3.95 11.26 -2.79
CA ASP A 45 3.51 11.43 -4.18
C ASP A 45 3.95 10.26 -5.09
N LEU A 46 3.25 10.09 -6.21
CA LEU A 46 3.53 9.02 -7.17
C LEU A 46 4.97 9.05 -7.72
N PRO A 47 5.59 10.21 -8.05
CA PRO A 47 6.99 10.25 -8.48
C PRO A 47 7.97 9.69 -7.44
N ASN A 48 7.80 9.98 -6.15
CA ASN A 48 8.66 9.45 -5.09
C ASN A 48 8.43 7.94 -4.88
N CYS A 49 7.18 7.47 -4.93
CA CYS A 49 6.89 6.03 -4.97
C CYS A 49 7.65 5.34 -6.12
N LEU A 50 7.59 5.93 -7.32
CA LEU A 50 8.29 5.37 -8.48
C LEU A 50 9.81 5.37 -8.32
N ARG A 51 10.39 6.44 -7.75
CA ARG A 51 11.84 6.48 -7.45
C ARG A 51 12.27 5.29 -6.59
N ASN A 52 11.50 4.95 -5.56
CA ASN A 52 11.80 3.82 -4.67
C ASN A 52 11.73 2.47 -5.40
N VAL A 53 10.77 2.29 -6.31
CA VAL A 53 10.71 1.10 -7.18
C VAL A 53 11.94 0.99 -8.08
N LEU A 54 12.38 2.11 -8.67
CA LEU A 54 13.56 2.14 -9.54
C LEU A 54 14.84 1.81 -8.76
N LEU A 55 15.02 2.39 -7.58
CA LEU A 55 16.14 2.06 -6.69
C LEU A 55 16.11 0.59 -6.27
N LEU A 56 14.93 0.05 -5.95
CA LEU A 56 14.77 -1.37 -5.65
C LEU A 56 15.29 -2.26 -6.78
N PHE A 57 14.86 -2.03 -8.03
CA PHE A 57 15.35 -2.81 -9.17
C PHE A 57 16.85 -2.64 -9.40
N HIS A 58 17.36 -1.41 -9.24
CA HIS A 58 18.79 -1.12 -9.34
C HIS A 58 19.62 -1.96 -8.36
N HIS A 59 19.24 -1.94 -7.08
CA HIS A 59 19.97 -2.67 -6.03
C HIS A 59 19.81 -4.19 -6.16
N VAL A 60 18.63 -4.69 -6.54
CA VAL A 60 18.43 -6.14 -6.81
C VAL A 60 19.29 -6.60 -7.98
N GLN A 61 19.40 -5.82 -9.05
CA GLN A 61 20.26 -6.17 -10.18
C GLN A 61 21.74 -6.20 -9.77
N ASN A 62 22.20 -5.19 -9.03
CA ASN A 62 23.56 -5.14 -8.52
C ASN A 62 23.86 -6.31 -7.58
N GLU A 63 22.89 -6.71 -6.77
CA GLU A 63 22.97 -7.86 -5.87
C GLU A 63 23.08 -9.18 -6.61
N ILE A 64 22.25 -9.43 -7.63
CA ILE A 64 22.34 -10.64 -8.46
C ILE A 64 23.72 -10.74 -9.13
N ALA A 65 24.20 -9.62 -9.71
CA ALA A 65 25.50 -9.59 -10.35
C ALA A 65 26.65 -9.77 -9.34
N TRP A 66 26.50 -9.26 -8.11
CA TRP A 66 27.46 -9.47 -7.03
C TRP A 66 27.46 -10.92 -6.56
N ARG A 67 26.29 -11.53 -6.32
CA ARG A 67 26.12 -12.94 -5.93
C ARG A 67 26.77 -13.88 -6.96
N GLU A 68 26.56 -13.62 -8.25
CA GLU A 68 27.18 -14.39 -9.33
C GLU A 68 28.71 -14.37 -9.24
N ARG A 69 29.31 -13.19 -9.08
CA ARG A 69 30.78 -13.04 -8.95
C ARG A 69 31.32 -13.65 -7.66
N ALA A 70 30.54 -13.61 -6.59
CA ALA A 70 30.90 -14.17 -5.29
C ALA A 70 30.70 -15.70 -5.21
N GLY A 71 30.04 -16.32 -6.20
CA GLY A 71 29.70 -17.74 -6.20
C GLY A 71 28.55 -18.12 -5.25
N TRP A 72 27.69 -17.15 -4.94
CA TRP A 72 26.50 -17.33 -4.09
C TRP A 72 25.29 -17.76 -4.93
N SER A 73 24.25 -18.30 -4.28
CA SER A 73 22.99 -18.49 -4.99
C SER A 73 22.46 -17.14 -5.48
N LEU A 74 22.01 -17.10 -6.74
CA LEU A 74 21.59 -15.84 -7.36
C LEU A 74 20.36 -15.22 -6.68
N GLY A 75 19.60 -16.01 -5.93
CA GLY A 75 18.34 -15.59 -5.30
C GLY A 75 17.31 -15.12 -6.33
N PHE A 76 16.31 -14.38 -5.86
CA PHE A 76 15.33 -13.66 -6.68
C PHE A 76 14.70 -14.51 -7.80
N GLU A 77 14.41 -15.78 -7.52
CA GLU A 77 13.98 -16.74 -8.55
C GLU A 77 12.74 -16.30 -9.30
N THR A 78 11.73 -15.80 -8.58
CA THR A 78 10.49 -15.31 -9.19
C THR A 78 10.76 -14.17 -10.15
N LEU A 79 11.58 -13.18 -9.75
CA LEU A 79 11.96 -12.05 -10.60
C LEU A 79 12.79 -12.46 -11.81
N ARG A 80 13.78 -13.35 -11.60
CA ARG A 80 14.65 -13.86 -12.66
C ARG A 80 13.88 -14.72 -13.68
N ASN A 81 12.82 -15.39 -13.26
CA ASN A 81 11.99 -16.21 -14.12
C ASN A 81 10.93 -15.39 -14.88
N SER A 82 10.37 -14.35 -14.25
CA SER A 82 9.31 -13.53 -14.83
C SER A 82 9.54 -12.06 -14.53
N LYS A 83 9.87 -11.30 -15.57
CA LYS A 83 10.06 -9.86 -15.54
C LYS A 83 8.70 -9.13 -15.41
N PRO A 84 8.42 -8.44 -14.28
CA PRO A 84 7.15 -7.75 -14.11
C PRO A 84 7.07 -6.49 -14.98
N VAL A 85 5.84 -6.09 -15.30
CA VAL A 85 5.53 -4.75 -15.79
C VAL A 85 5.43 -3.81 -14.59
N VAL A 86 5.89 -2.57 -14.72
CA VAL A 86 5.67 -1.50 -13.74
C VAL A 86 4.77 -0.45 -14.39
N ALA A 87 3.61 -0.18 -13.77
CA ALA A 87 2.63 0.76 -14.30
C ALA A 87 2.27 1.82 -13.25
N LEU A 88 1.97 3.02 -13.72
CA LEU A 88 1.75 4.20 -12.88
C LEU A 88 0.25 4.49 -12.75
N GLY A 89 -0.20 4.64 -11.51
CA GLY A 89 -1.56 4.98 -11.13
C GLY A 89 -1.83 6.49 -11.17
N PRO A 90 -2.98 6.92 -10.64
CA PRO A 90 -3.25 8.34 -10.45
C PRO A 90 -2.33 8.93 -9.37
N GLU A 91 -2.22 10.27 -9.33
CA GLU A 91 -1.44 10.99 -8.32
C GLU A 91 -2.28 11.42 -7.11
N GLN A 92 -3.59 11.19 -7.14
CA GLN A 92 -4.56 11.73 -6.19
C GLN A 92 -5.72 10.74 -5.90
N PRO A 93 -6.38 10.87 -4.73
CA PRO A 93 -7.58 10.08 -4.38
C PRO A 93 -8.81 10.42 -5.21
N LEU A 94 -9.74 9.47 -5.30
CA LEU A 94 -11.01 9.59 -6.01
C LEU A 94 -11.91 10.71 -5.48
N ALA A 95 -11.84 10.98 -4.18
CA ALA A 95 -12.51 12.10 -3.54
C ALA A 95 -11.49 12.89 -2.74
N GLU A 96 -11.68 14.22 -2.66
CA GLU A 96 -10.87 15.07 -1.80
C GLU A 96 -11.02 14.62 -0.34
N ASN A 97 -10.06 13.83 0.13
CA ASN A 97 -9.79 13.76 1.55
C ASN A 97 -9.02 15.02 1.92
N VAL A 98 -9.74 15.98 2.49
CA VAL A 98 -9.22 17.27 2.97
C VAL A 98 -7.95 17.12 3.82
N LEU A 99 -7.79 15.98 4.50
CA LEU A 99 -6.60 15.67 5.31
C LEU A 99 -5.37 15.24 4.48
N MET A 100 -5.54 14.47 3.41
CA MET A 100 -4.42 14.09 2.54
C MET A 100 -3.95 15.25 1.67
N ALA A 101 -4.86 16.11 1.22
CA ALA A 101 -4.51 17.36 0.54
C ALA A 101 -3.63 18.26 1.41
N ASP A 102 -3.95 18.41 2.71
CA ASP A 102 -3.12 19.15 3.68
C ASP A 102 -1.76 18.47 3.94
N PHE A 103 -1.68 17.13 3.92
CA PHE A 103 -0.41 16.40 4.05
C PHE A 103 0.50 16.58 2.84
N LEU A 104 -0.05 16.55 1.62
CA LEU A 104 0.69 16.80 0.38
C LEU A 104 1.09 18.29 0.24
N GLN A 105 0.28 19.22 0.76
CA GLN A 105 0.55 20.66 0.75
C GLN A 105 1.57 21.13 1.82
N ARG A 106 1.86 20.31 2.84
CA ARG A 106 2.80 20.64 3.94
C ARG A 106 4.29 20.60 3.58
N ARG A 107 4.65 20.39 2.31
CA ARG A 107 6.01 20.66 1.82
C ARG A 107 6.13 22.16 1.57
N ASP A 108 6.71 22.89 2.52
CA ASP A 108 6.99 24.35 2.50
C ASP A 108 7.93 24.81 1.36
N ASP A 109 8.23 23.96 0.37
CA ASP A 109 9.22 24.22 -0.68
C ASP A 109 8.58 24.46 -2.05
N LEU A 110 7.26 24.35 -2.18
CA LEU A 110 6.56 24.53 -3.46
C LEU A 110 5.89 25.89 -3.52
N ASP A 111 6.43 26.76 -4.37
CA ASP A 111 5.82 28.02 -4.77
C ASP A 111 4.42 27.72 -5.33
N GLU A 112 3.39 28.50 -4.97
CA GLU A 112 1.98 28.27 -5.37
C GLU A 112 1.80 28.23 -6.91
N SER A 113 2.80 28.69 -7.66
CA SER A 113 2.85 28.63 -9.12
C SER A 113 3.15 27.23 -9.69
N ASP A 114 3.71 26.30 -8.90
CA ASP A 114 4.06 24.93 -9.31
C ASP A 114 2.92 23.91 -9.11
N LEU A 115 1.85 24.27 -8.41
CA LEU A 115 0.67 23.43 -8.20
C LEU A 115 -0.22 23.28 -9.46
N SER A 116 0.19 23.91 -10.56
CA SER A 116 -0.38 23.69 -11.89
C SER A 116 0.25 22.51 -12.64
N GLN A 117 0.84 21.55 -11.92
CA GLN A 117 1.35 20.31 -12.51
C GLN A 117 0.23 19.64 -13.31
N SER A 118 0.33 19.78 -14.62
CA SER A 118 -0.44 19.05 -15.62
C SER A 118 -0.37 17.57 -15.24
N LEU A 119 -1.52 16.91 -15.08
CA LEU A 119 -1.60 15.46 -14.89
C LEU A 119 -0.85 14.79 -16.05
N LEU A 120 0.39 14.37 -15.78
CA LEU A 120 1.23 13.76 -16.78
C LEU A 120 0.66 12.39 -17.14
N THR A 121 0.68 12.06 -18.43
CA THR A 121 0.48 10.67 -18.85
C THR A 121 1.64 9.83 -18.32
N PRO A 122 1.46 8.50 -18.13
CA PRO A 122 2.56 7.64 -17.67
C PRO A 122 3.84 7.80 -18.51
N ALA A 123 3.70 7.95 -19.83
CA ALA A 123 4.82 8.21 -20.73
C ALA A 123 5.57 9.51 -20.41
N GLU A 124 4.86 10.59 -20.12
CA GLU A 124 5.44 11.87 -19.73
C GLU A 124 6.07 11.78 -18.33
N THR A 125 5.46 11.06 -17.38
CA THR A 125 6.03 10.84 -16.04
C THR A 125 7.37 10.10 -16.11
N TRP A 126 7.48 9.05 -16.93
CA TRP A 126 8.75 8.35 -17.15
C TRP A 126 9.83 9.27 -17.72
N GLN A 127 9.46 10.12 -18.68
CA GLN A 127 10.37 11.08 -19.29
C GLN A 127 10.83 12.16 -18.31
N GLU A 128 9.91 12.69 -17.49
CA GLU A 128 10.24 13.73 -16.52
C GLU A 128 11.16 13.19 -15.43
N ILE A 129 10.92 11.97 -14.92
CA ILE A 129 11.82 11.35 -13.93
C ILE A 129 13.20 11.13 -14.52
N LEU A 130 13.30 10.65 -15.76
CA LEU A 130 14.60 10.48 -16.43
C LEU A 130 15.32 11.83 -16.56
N LYS A 131 14.62 12.86 -17.02
CA LYS A 131 15.16 14.21 -17.19
C LYS A 131 15.66 14.80 -15.87
N VAL A 132 14.88 14.70 -14.80
CA VAL A 132 15.29 15.15 -13.46
C VAL A 132 16.52 14.37 -12.98
N ALA A 133 16.53 13.05 -13.22
CA ALA A 133 17.63 12.18 -12.82
C ALA A 133 18.94 12.49 -13.56
N GLU A 134 18.87 12.84 -14.85
CA GLU A 134 20.03 13.24 -15.66
C GLU A 134 20.60 14.62 -15.29
N GLN A 135 19.76 15.52 -14.78
CA GLN A 135 20.16 16.88 -14.41
C GLN A 135 20.73 16.97 -12.99
N SER A 136 20.47 15.98 -12.15
CA SER A 136 20.96 15.93 -10.77
C SER A 136 22.33 15.25 -10.67
N SER A 137 23.14 15.70 -9.71
CA SER A 137 24.41 15.06 -9.34
C SER A 137 24.31 14.19 -8.09
N THR A 138 23.11 14.03 -7.50
CA THR A 138 22.95 13.22 -6.29
C THR A 138 23.12 11.73 -6.61
N PRO A 139 23.72 10.92 -5.70
CA PRO A 139 23.96 9.49 -5.95
C PRO A 139 22.71 8.72 -6.39
N GLU A 140 21.60 8.92 -5.68
CA GLU A 140 20.32 8.27 -5.97
C GLU A 140 19.79 8.60 -7.37
N GLN A 141 19.89 9.85 -7.81
CA GLN A 141 19.42 10.28 -9.13
C GLN A 141 20.31 9.69 -10.24
N VAL A 142 21.62 9.58 -9.99
CA VAL A 142 22.53 8.90 -10.92
C VAL A 142 22.18 7.41 -11.07
N GLU A 143 21.78 6.75 -9.98
CA GLU A 143 21.33 5.34 -9.98
C GLU A 143 20.01 5.18 -10.74
N ILE A 144 19.04 6.07 -10.50
CA ILE A 144 17.76 6.11 -11.23
C ILE A 144 17.99 6.30 -12.74
N ALA A 145 18.82 7.26 -13.13
CA ALA A 145 19.14 7.51 -14.54
C ALA A 145 19.80 6.29 -15.20
N LYS A 146 20.66 5.57 -14.48
CA LYS A 146 21.25 4.31 -14.97
C LYS A 146 20.18 3.24 -15.16
N GLU A 147 19.29 3.06 -14.19
CA GLU A 147 18.25 2.04 -14.24
C GLU A 147 17.27 2.28 -15.39
N LEU A 148 16.82 3.52 -15.59
CA LEU A 148 15.90 3.86 -16.68
C LEU A 148 16.51 3.68 -18.08
N LYS A 149 17.83 3.81 -18.22
CA LYS A 149 18.55 3.60 -19.49
C LYS A 149 19.00 2.16 -19.69
N ASN A 150 18.82 1.29 -18.70
CA ASN A 150 19.33 -0.07 -18.73
C ASN A 150 18.45 -0.97 -19.61
N ALA A 151 18.97 -1.35 -20.77
CA ALA A 151 18.28 -2.27 -21.68
C ALA A 151 18.05 -3.68 -21.08
N ALA A 152 18.87 -4.08 -20.09
CA ALA A 152 18.77 -5.34 -19.35
C ALA A 152 18.00 -5.19 -18.02
N SER A 153 17.26 -4.10 -17.83
CA SER A 153 16.50 -3.86 -16.60
C SER A 153 15.58 -5.05 -16.27
N LEU A 154 15.39 -5.29 -14.96
CA LEU A 154 14.58 -6.37 -14.43
C LEU A 154 13.07 -6.08 -14.45
N PHE A 155 12.63 -4.97 -15.05
CA PHE A 155 11.21 -4.64 -15.23
C PHE A 155 10.89 -3.97 -16.59
N THR A 156 9.62 -4.00 -16.98
CA THR A 156 9.13 -3.35 -18.21
C THR A 156 8.33 -2.11 -17.85
N GLN A 157 8.73 -0.95 -18.38
CA GLN A 157 8.01 0.32 -18.19
C GLN A 157 6.69 0.30 -18.96
N SER A 158 5.56 0.37 -18.26
CA SER A 158 4.26 0.54 -18.90
C SER A 158 4.06 1.98 -19.36
N GLN A 159 3.57 2.14 -20.59
CA GLN A 159 3.10 3.43 -21.12
C GLN A 159 1.60 3.64 -20.85
N THR A 160 0.93 2.62 -20.34
CA THR A 160 -0.50 2.62 -20.02
C THR A 160 -0.70 2.81 -18.51
N PRO A 161 -1.73 3.56 -18.07
CA PRO A 161 -2.08 3.68 -16.66
C PRO A 161 -2.27 2.32 -15.96
N ALA A 162 -1.92 2.26 -14.67
CA ALA A 162 -1.95 1.04 -13.87
C ALA A 162 -3.31 0.32 -13.88
N HIS A 163 -4.42 1.05 -13.70
CA HIS A 163 -5.76 0.48 -13.72
C HIS A 163 -6.11 -0.19 -15.06
N LEU A 164 -5.58 0.31 -16.19
CA LEU A 164 -5.77 -0.29 -17.51
C LEU A 164 -4.84 -1.50 -17.75
N GLU A 165 -3.60 -1.47 -17.25
CA GLU A 165 -2.74 -2.67 -17.29
C GLU A 165 -3.33 -3.79 -16.43
N ILE A 166 -3.90 -3.49 -15.26
CA ILE A 166 -4.64 -4.47 -14.44
C ILE A 166 -5.73 -5.15 -15.29
N LEU A 167 -6.58 -4.36 -15.95
CA LEU A 167 -7.65 -4.90 -16.81
C LEU A 167 -7.11 -5.71 -17.99
N LYS A 168 -6.02 -5.26 -18.61
CA LYS A 168 -5.36 -5.97 -19.71
C LYS A 168 -4.86 -7.34 -19.25
N PHE A 169 -4.14 -7.44 -18.14
CA PHE A 169 -3.71 -8.72 -17.58
C PHE A 169 -4.90 -9.63 -17.24
N LEU A 170 -5.97 -9.10 -16.65
CA LEU A 170 -7.19 -9.86 -16.34
C LEU A 170 -7.95 -10.31 -17.60
N ARG A 171 -7.84 -9.57 -18.71
CA ARG A 171 -8.44 -9.92 -20.00
C ARG A 171 -7.65 -10.99 -20.74
N ASP A 172 -6.33 -10.87 -20.71
CA ASP A 172 -5.40 -11.72 -21.48
C ASP A 172 -5.11 -13.06 -20.79
N ASN A 173 -5.60 -13.26 -19.56
CA ASN A 173 -5.44 -14.50 -18.80
C ASN A 173 -6.79 -15.15 -18.49
N GLU A 174 -6.75 -16.45 -18.20
CA GLU A 174 -7.93 -17.22 -17.82
C GLU A 174 -8.62 -16.60 -16.59
N PRO A 175 -9.96 -16.52 -16.56
CA PRO A 175 -10.68 -16.07 -15.37
C PRO A 175 -10.29 -16.88 -14.12
N ASN A 176 -10.24 -16.22 -12.97
CA ASN A 176 -9.83 -16.78 -11.68
C ASN A 176 -8.38 -17.29 -11.62
N SER A 177 -7.48 -16.81 -12.48
CA SER A 177 -6.06 -17.21 -12.48
C SER A 177 -5.12 -16.22 -11.77
N ILE A 178 -5.48 -14.93 -11.70
CA ILE A 178 -4.65 -13.86 -11.14
C ILE A 178 -5.18 -13.42 -9.78
N THR A 179 -4.29 -13.26 -8.80
CA THR A 179 -4.56 -12.62 -7.50
C THR A 179 -3.98 -11.22 -7.48
N ILE A 180 -4.73 -10.24 -6.98
CA ILE A 180 -4.21 -8.88 -6.73
C ILE A 180 -3.87 -8.79 -5.25
N VAL A 181 -2.66 -8.33 -4.93
CA VAL A 181 -2.21 -8.03 -3.59
C VAL A 181 -2.17 -6.51 -3.45
N ALA A 182 -3.15 -5.95 -2.74
CA ALA A 182 -3.28 -4.51 -2.51
C ALA A 182 -2.67 -4.15 -1.16
N ILE A 183 -1.48 -3.55 -1.20
CA ILE A 183 -0.70 -3.08 -0.04
C ILE A 183 -0.57 -1.55 -0.01
N GLY A 184 -1.21 -0.85 -0.96
CA GLY A 184 -1.38 0.61 -0.92
C GLY A 184 -2.86 1.04 -1.08
N PRO A 185 -3.11 2.35 -1.27
CA PRO A 185 -4.46 2.86 -1.50
C PRO A 185 -5.12 2.24 -2.74
N MET A 186 -6.37 1.78 -2.60
CA MET A 186 -7.07 0.99 -3.62
C MET A 186 -7.60 1.79 -4.82
N THR A 187 -7.04 2.97 -5.09
CA THR A 187 -7.47 3.90 -6.14
C THR A 187 -7.35 3.28 -7.53
N ASN A 188 -6.24 2.58 -7.81
CA ASN A 188 -6.05 1.83 -9.05
C ASN A 188 -7.13 0.76 -9.25
N LEU A 189 -7.46 0.02 -8.18
CA LEU A 189 -8.48 -1.04 -8.21
C LEU A 189 -9.87 -0.46 -8.43
N ALA A 190 -10.21 0.65 -7.76
CA ALA A 190 -11.49 1.31 -7.91
C ALA A 190 -11.68 1.89 -9.33
N LEU A 191 -10.62 2.46 -9.92
CA LEU A 191 -10.60 2.91 -11.31
C LEU A 191 -10.77 1.74 -12.29
N ALA A 192 -10.02 0.64 -12.11
CA ALA A 192 -10.13 -0.55 -12.96
C ALA A 192 -11.54 -1.14 -12.91
N ALA A 193 -12.08 -1.26 -11.70
CA ALA A 193 -13.44 -1.73 -11.47
C ALA A 193 -14.51 -0.84 -12.11
N ALA A 194 -14.32 0.49 -12.10
CA ALA A 194 -15.28 1.42 -12.69
C ALA A 194 -15.21 1.43 -14.22
N GLU A 195 -14.02 1.25 -14.79
CA GLU A 195 -13.78 1.21 -16.24
C GLU A 195 -14.38 -0.05 -16.89
N ASP A 196 -14.11 -1.24 -16.33
CA ASP A 196 -14.61 -2.51 -16.85
C ASP A 196 -14.91 -3.49 -15.68
N PRO A 197 -16.09 -3.37 -15.05
CA PRO A 197 -16.45 -4.20 -13.89
C PRO A 197 -16.43 -5.71 -14.20
N GLU A 198 -16.84 -6.12 -15.40
CA GLU A 198 -16.89 -7.53 -15.78
C GLU A 198 -15.50 -8.14 -15.91
N THR A 199 -14.57 -7.43 -16.58
CA THR A 199 -13.18 -7.87 -16.67
C THR A 199 -12.50 -7.81 -15.31
N PHE A 200 -12.71 -6.75 -14.53
CA PHE A 200 -12.14 -6.63 -13.18
C PHE A 200 -12.55 -7.81 -12.29
N LEU A 201 -13.82 -8.21 -12.37
CA LEU A 201 -14.30 -9.37 -11.62
C LEU A 201 -13.60 -10.66 -12.01
N LYS A 202 -12.99 -10.81 -13.19
CA LYS A 202 -12.22 -12.04 -13.54
C LYS A 202 -11.09 -12.36 -12.57
N VAL A 203 -10.66 -11.43 -11.71
CA VAL A 203 -9.70 -11.70 -10.65
C VAL A 203 -10.12 -12.91 -9.79
N LYS A 204 -9.14 -13.72 -9.37
CA LYS A 204 -9.33 -14.87 -8.47
C LYS A 204 -9.72 -14.40 -7.07
N GLU A 205 -8.96 -13.43 -6.57
CA GLU A 205 -9.05 -12.89 -5.22
C GLU A 205 -8.25 -11.58 -5.15
N ILE A 206 -8.71 -10.66 -4.32
CA ILE A 206 -7.91 -9.52 -3.86
C ILE A 206 -7.51 -9.76 -2.41
N VAL A 207 -6.21 -9.83 -2.15
CA VAL A 207 -5.63 -9.89 -0.81
C VAL A 207 -5.26 -8.47 -0.42
N VAL A 208 -5.85 -7.95 0.65
CA VAL A 208 -5.73 -6.53 1.02
C VAL A 208 -5.00 -6.42 2.35
N MET A 209 -3.91 -5.67 2.40
CA MET A 209 -3.42 -5.12 3.66
C MET A 209 -4.22 -3.85 3.94
N GLY A 210 -5.03 -3.92 5.00
CA GLY A 210 -5.90 -2.82 5.38
C GLY A 210 -6.99 -3.25 6.35
N GLY A 211 -7.61 -2.26 6.98
CA GLY A 211 -8.57 -2.35 8.07
C GLY A 211 -7.93 -2.43 9.46
N ASN A 212 -8.64 -1.90 10.46
CA ASN A 212 -8.43 -2.17 11.87
C ASN A 212 -9.79 -2.43 12.54
N ILE A 213 -10.00 -3.65 13.06
CA ILE A 213 -11.31 -4.10 13.56
C ILE A 213 -11.29 -4.41 15.06
N GLY A 214 -10.12 -4.76 15.61
CA GLY A 214 -10.02 -5.38 16.94
C GLY A 214 -9.62 -4.48 18.11
N GLN A 215 -9.20 -3.22 17.90
CA GLN A 215 -8.50 -2.44 18.94
C GLN A 215 -9.36 -1.49 19.78
N HIS A 216 -10.66 -1.75 19.92
CA HIS A 216 -11.50 -0.93 20.81
C HIS A 216 -11.29 -1.18 22.33
N ASP A 217 -10.66 -2.31 22.70
CA ASP A 217 -10.63 -2.79 24.10
C ASP A 217 -9.23 -2.98 24.72
N GLU A 218 -8.13 -2.68 24.02
CA GLU A 218 -6.75 -2.80 24.55
C GLU A 218 -6.19 -1.43 24.98
N PRO A 219 -5.92 -1.20 26.29
CA PRO A 219 -5.42 0.08 26.80
C PRO A 219 -3.95 0.38 26.42
N SER A 220 -3.28 -0.52 25.71
CA SER A 220 -1.84 -0.51 25.43
C SER A 220 -1.47 0.02 24.03
N PHE A 221 -2.44 0.22 23.12
CA PHE A 221 -2.14 0.72 21.79
C PHE A 221 -2.04 2.25 21.81
N GLN A 222 -0.82 2.74 21.97
CA GLN A 222 -0.49 4.12 21.68
C GLN A 222 0.02 4.22 20.24
N SER A 223 -0.72 4.92 19.37
CA SER A 223 -0.20 5.40 18.09
C SER A 223 1.17 6.07 18.29
N PRO A 224 2.17 5.87 17.41
CA PRO A 224 3.49 6.52 17.52
C PRO A 224 3.39 8.06 17.45
N PHE A 225 2.22 8.61 17.15
CA PHE A 225 1.92 10.05 17.18
C PHE A 225 1.42 10.57 18.54
N HIS A 226 1.41 9.76 19.61
CA HIS A 226 0.90 10.17 20.92
C HIS A 226 1.77 11.12 21.74
N SER A 227 2.97 11.49 21.29
CA SER A 227 3.74 12.51 22.00
C SER A 227 3.16 13.93 21.81
N VAL A 228 2.20 14.12 20.91
CA VAL A 228 1.45 15.37 20.87
C VAL A 228 0.24 15.26 21.78
N GLN A 229 0.27 15.97 22.91
CA GLN A 229 -0.93 16.21 23.71
C GLN A 229 -2.02 16.72 22.76
N ILE A 230 -3.07 15.92 22.55
CA ILE A 230 -4.23 16.35 21.76
C ILE A 230 -4.76 17.61 22.45
N PRO A 231 -4.66 18.78 21.80
CA PRO A 231 -5.08 19.99 22.46
C PRO A 231 -6.59 19.94 22.63
N ASN A 232 -7.06 20.08 23.88
CA ASN A 232 -8.48 20.10 24.21
C ASN A 232 -9.08 21.44 23.74
N ILE A 233 -9.38 21.53 22.44
CA ILE A 233 -9.99 22.69 21.80
C ILE A 233 -11.48 22.41 21.66
N GLN A 234 -12.30 23.29 22.21
CA GLN A 234 -13.75 23.25 22.01
C GLN A 234 -14.07 23.27 20.52
N GLU A 235 -14.95 22.37 20.07
CA GLU A 235 -15.34 22.26 18.66
C GLU A 235 -15.89 23.61 18.17
N PRO A 236 -15.23 24.27 17.20
CA PRO A 236 -15.67 25.58 16.75
C PRO A 236 -17.03 25.45 16.04
N PRO A 237 -17.91 26.46 16.13
CA PRO A 237 -19.24 26.43 15.48
C PRO A 237 -19.18 26.57 13.94
N PHE A 238 -17.99 26.45 13.33
CA PHE A 238 -17.73 26.56 11.89
C PHE A 238 -16.74 25.49 11.43
N ARG A 239 -16.82 25.07 10.16
CA ARG A 239 -15.93 24.05 9.60
C ARG A 239 -14.53 24.62 9.30
N LEU A 240 -13.51 23.82 9.61
CA LEU A 240 -12.07 24.11 9.67
C LEU A 240 -11.39 24.72 8.43
N ILE A 241 -12.06 24.71 7.28
CA ILE A 241 -11.48 24.84 5.93
C ILE A 241 -11.13 26.27 5.53
N GLN A 242 -11.20 27.24 6.45
CA GLN A 242 -10.97 28.67 6.14
C GLN A 242 -9.97 29.36 7.09
N GLN A 243 -9.32 28.60 7.98
CA GLN A 243 -8.27 29.19 8.81
C GLN A 243 -6.97 29.33 7.99
N PRO A 244 -6.37 30.54 7.94
CA PRO A 244 -5.05 30.71 7.35
C PRO A 244 -4.01 29.85 8.08
N PRO A 245 -2.89 29.50 7.42
CA PRO A 245 -1.82 28.73 8.04
C PRO A 245 -1.41 29.32 9.39
N GLY A 246 -1.29 28.47 10.41
CA GLY A 246 -0.91 28.92 11.75
C GLY A 246 -1.25 27.92 12.85
N HIS A 247 -0.76 28.23 14.05
CA HIS A 247 -0.78 27.37 15.23
C HIS A 247 -2.16 26.76 15.55
N LEU A 248 -3.26 27.51 15.38
CA LEU A 248 -4.61 26.99 15.62
C LEU A 248 -5.03 25.94 14.59
N ARG A 249 -4.67 26.11 13.31
CA ARG A 249 -4.91 25.12 12.25
C ARG A 249 -4.07 23.86 12.47
N ASP A 250 -2.81 24.00 12.87
CA ASP A 250 -1.94 22.86 13.19
C ASP A 250 -2.45 22.05 14.38
N MET A 251 -2.84 22.73 15.45
CA MET A 251 -3.46 22.08 16.62
C MET A 251 -4.76 21.36 16.26
N LEU A 252 -5.56 21.92 15.35
CA LEU A 252 -6.79 21.29 14.89
C LEU A 252 -6.51 20.12 13.93
N ASN A 253 -5.48 20.19 13.08
CA ASN A 253 -5.05 19.07 12.23
C ASN A 253 -4.48 17.92 13.08
N ILE A 254 -3.76 18.22 14.15
CA ILE A 254 -3.31 17.24 15.16
C ILE A 254 -4.51 16.62 15.89
N ARG A 255 -5.52 17.41 16.25
CA ARG A 255 -6.79 16.90 16.79
C ARG A 255 -7.53 16.02 15.77
N ASN A 256 -7.51 16.41 14.50
CA ASN A 256 -8.17 15.74 13.38
C ASN A 256 -7.34 14.60 12.75
N GLN A 257 -6.13 14.31 13.25
CA GLN A 257 -5.46 13.01 13.10
C GLN A 257 -6.22 11.89 13.86
N THR A 258 -7.52 12.07 14.03
CA THR A 258 -8.46 11.08 14.48
C THR A 258 -8.90 10.25 13.27
N ALA A 259 -8.17 9.18 13.04
CA ALA A 259 -8.85 7.90 12.93
C ALA A 259 -8.08 6.91 13.80
N PRO A 260 -8.33 6.88 15.14
CA PRO A 260 -7.72 5.87 16.01
C PRO A 260 -8.15 4.42 15.66
N VAL A 261 -8.87 4.20 14.56
CA VAL A 261 -9.50 2.95 14.16
C VAL A 261 -9.39 2.63 12.66
N ALA A 262 -8.76 3.48 11.83
CA ALA A 262 -8.58 3.19 10.40
C ALA A 262 -7.09 3.01 10.07
N ASP A 263 -6.78 2.02 9.25
CA ASP A 263 -5.45 1.83 8.68
C ASP A 263 -5.15 2.91 7.62
N PHE A 264 -3.86 3.07 7.30
CA PHE A 264 -3.39 4.11 6.38
C PHE A 264 -3.95 3.94 4.96
N ASN A 265 -3.93 2.72 4.41
CA ASN A 265 -4.32 2.47 3.01
C ASN A 265 -5.79 2.79 2.76
N THR A 266 -6.67 2.36 3.67
CA THR A 266 -8.10 2.71 3.62
C THR A 266 -8.33 4.20 3.89
N PHE A 267 -7.55 4.81 4.79
CA PHE A 267 -7.68 6.23 5.10
C PHE A 267 -7.24 7.13 3.94
N ALA A 268 -6.24 6.74 3.17
CA ALA A 268 -5.73 7.51 2.04
C ALA A 268 -6.78 7.66 0.92
N ASP A 269 -7.60 6.64 0.68
CA ASP A 269 -8.77 6.71 -0.21
C ASP A 269 -9.94 5.82 0.25
N PRO A 270 -10.77 6.31 1.19
CA PRO A 270 -11.88 5.55 1.75
C PRO A 270 -12.98 5.33 0.73
N VAL A 271 -13.12 6.22 -0.26
CA VAL A 271 -14.10 6.07 -1.35
C VAL A 271 -13.67 4.93 -2.27
N ALA A 272 -12.41 4.87 -2.67
CA ALA A 272 -11.89 3.75 -3.45
C ALA A 272 -12.05 2.42 -2.71
N ALA A 273 -11.68 2.37 -1.42
CA ALA A 273 -11.84 1.19 -0.59
C ALA A 273 -13.31 0.73 -0.49
N ALA A 274 -14.24 1.65 -0.20
CA ALA A 274 -15.67 1.37 -0.14
C ALA A 274 -16.21 0.84 -1.47
N ARG A 275 -15.79 1.42 -2.61
CA ARG A 275 -16.20 0.98 -3.95
C ARG A 275 -15.72 -0.44 -4.26
N VAL A 276 -14.45 -0.76 -3.98
CA VAL A 276 -13.91 -2.11 -4.19
C VAL A 276 -14.66 -3.12 -3.31
N TYR A 277 -14.89 -2.79 -2.04
CA TYR A 277 -15.60 -3.68 -1.11
C TYR A 277 -17.07 -3.89 -1.49
N ALA A 278 -17.72 -2.90 -2.10
CA ALA A 278 -19.11 -3.03 -2.56
C ALA A 278 -19.29 -4.17 -3.59
N LEU A 279 -18.26 -4.47 -4.40
CA LEU A 279 -18.31 -5.59 -5.35
C LEU A 279 -18.32 -6.98 -4.71
N THR A 280 -18.07 -7.08 -3.40
CA THR A 280 -18.23 -8.33 -2.64
C THR A 280 -19.70 -8.59 -2.27
N SER A 281 -20.56 -7.56 -2.31
CA SER A 281 -21.98 -7.70 -2.02
C SER A 281 -22.72 -8.41 -3.17
N PRO A 282 -23.76 -9.22 -2.87
CA PRO A 282 -24.71 -9.68 -3.88
C PRO A 282 -25.45 -8.56 -4.61
N LYS A 283 -25.53 -7.36 -4.01
CA LYS A 283 -26.16 -6.16 -4.57
C LYS A 283 -25.27 -4.94 -4.31
N PRO A 284 -24.23 -4.70 -5.11
CA PRO A 284 -23.24 -3.65 -4.84
C PRO A 284 -23.84 -2.26 -4.60
N HIS A 285 -24.90 -1.88 -5.32
CA HIS A 285 -25.57 -0.59 -5.13
C HIS A 285 -26.06 -0.35 -3.69
N THR A 286 -26.26 -1.40 -2.88
CA THR A 286 -26.70 -1.28 -1.48
C THR A 286 -25.57 -0.93 -0.51
N THR A 287 -24.31 -1.12 -0.92
CA THR A 287 -23.13 -0.86 -0.10
C THR A 287 -22.16 0.14 -0.73
N MET A 288 -22.48 0.64 -1.93
CA MET A 288 -21.74 1.73 -2.57
C MET A 288 -21.73 2.97 -1.67
N PRO A 289 -20.59 3.67 -1.56
CA PRO A 289 -20.54 4.93 -0.83
C PRO A 289 -21.46 5.94 -1.49
N SER A 290 -22.13 6.76 -0.67
CA SER A 290 -22.93 7.89 -1.14
C SER A 290 -22.05 8.75 -2.04
N THR A 291 -22.53 9.07 -3.26
CA THR A 291 -21.85 10.02 -4.14
C THR A 291 -21.79 11.37 -3.43
N LEU A 292 -20.65 11.70 -2.83
CA LEU A 292 -20.41 13.06 -2.36
C LEU A 292 -20.45 13.96 -3.60
N PRO A 293 -21.20 15.07 -3.59
CA PRO A 293 -21.06 16.08 -4.63
C PRO A 293 -19.60 16.57 -4.63
N LEU A 294 -19.04 16.74 -5.83
CA LEU A 294 -17.73 17.34 -6.12
C LEU A 294 -17.45 18.57 -5.22
N PRO A 295 -16.17 18.95 -5.00
CA PRO A 295 -15.80 19.94 -4.00
C PRO A 295 -16.48 21.29 -4.17
N LEU A 296 -16.71 21.95 -3.03
CA LEU A 296 -17.20 23.33 -2.89
C LEU A 296 -16.20 24.40 -3.36
N HIS A 297 -15.05 24.03 -3.95
CA HIS A 297 -14.14 24.96 -4.62
C HIS A 297 -13.43 24.29 -5.80
N GLN A 298 -13.77 24.70 -7.03
CA GLN A 298 -12.85 24.54 -8.16
C GLN A 298 -11.65 25.46 -7.91
N ALA A 299 -10.54 24.90 -7.43
CA ALA A 299 -9.24 25.53 -7.65
C ALA A 299 -9.06 25.64 -9.17
N ARG A 300 -8.85 26.86 -9.68
CA ARG A 300 -8.70 27.10 -11.13
C ARG A 300 -7.52 26.28 -11.64
N GLY A 301 -7.79 25.26 -12.47
CA GLY A 301 -6.75 24.52 -13.21
C GLY A 301 -6.60 23.04 -12.87
N VAL A 302 -7.26 22.52 -11.83
CA VAL A 302 -7.21 21.07 -11.51
C VAL A 302 -8.42 20.38 -12.13
N SER A 303 -8.20 19.44 -13.05
CA SER A 303 -9.26 18.55 -13.53
C SER A 303 -9.59 17.56 -12.43
N ALA A 304 -10.75 17.69 -11.80
CA ALA A 304 -11.25 16.67 -10.87
C ALA A 304 -11.30 15.31 -11.59
N LEU A 305 -10.92 14.23 -10.89
CA LEU A 305 -11.18 12.88 -11.40
C LEU A 305 -12.69 12.76 -11.69
N PRO A 306 -13.10 12.16 -12.82
CA PRO A 306 -14.49 12.06 -13.18
C PRO A 306 -15.24 11.28 -12.10
N LEU A 307 -16.42 11.77 -11.70
CA LEU A 307 -17.29 11.06 -10.76
C LEU A 307 -17.57 9.66 -11.32
N LEU A 308 -17.02 8.63 -10.66
CA LEU A 308 -17.13 7.26 -11.13
C LEU A 308 -18.58 6.78 -11.05
N SER A 309 -19.12 6.33 -12.18
CA SER A 309 -20.49 5.84 -12.29
C SER A 309 -20.77 4.68 -11.32
N PRO A 310 -22.03 4.47 -10.88
CA PRO A 310 -22.41 3.27 -10.14
C PRO A 310 -22.14 2.00 -10.93
N TYR A 311 -21.90 0.88 -10.24
CA TYR A 311 -21.77 -0.41 -10.89
C TYR A 311 -23.11 -0.92 -11.46
N PRO A 312 -23.09 -1.72 -12.54
CA PRO A 312 -24.30 -2.39 -13.04
C PRO A 312 -24.97 -3.27 -11.97
N ASP A 313 -26.29 -3.37 -12.02
CA ASP A 313 -27.06 -4.19 -11.07
C ASP A 313 -26.82 -5.70 -11.24
N ASN A 314 -26.49 -6.14 -12.45
CA ASN A 314 -26.27 -7.54 -12.79
C ASN A 314 -24.80 -7.76 -13.13
N LEU A 315 -24.02 -8.22 -12.16
CA LEU A 315 -22.62 -8.58 -12.35
C LEU A 315 -22.44 -10.11 -12.42
N PRO A 316 -21.48 -10.62 -13.20
CA PRO A 316 -21.34 -12.05 -13.47
C PRO A 316 -20.99 -12.87 -12.24
N LYS A 317 -20.30 -12.26 -11.26
CA LYS A 317 -20.00 -12.86 -9.95
C LYS A 317 -19.66 -11.76 -8.94
N ARG A 318 -19.51 -12.16 -7.68
CA ARG A 318 -18.99 -11.30 -6.62
C ARG A 318 -17.47 -11.33 -6.61
N LEU A 319 -16.89 -10.22 -6.18
CA LEU A 319 -15.48 -10.14 -5.88
C LEU A 319 -15.15 -10.95 -4.63
N ASN A 320 -14.05 -11.70 -4.65
CA ASN A 320 -13.51 -12.35 -3.47
C ASN A 320 -12.40 -11.46 -2.88
N VAL A 321 -12.59 -11.00 -1.65
CA VAL A 321 -11.63 -10.13 -0.94
C VAL A 321 -11.26 -10.81 0.37
N THR A 322 -9.96 -10.87 0.67
CA THR A 322 -9.44 -11.35 1.95
C THR A 322 -8.60 -10.26 2.60
N LEU A 323 -9.07 -9.77 3.75
CA LEU A 323 -8.45 -8.71 4.52
C LEU A 323 -7.42 -9.25 5.52
N PHE A 324 -6.26 -8.60 5.52
CA PHE A 324 -5.21 -8.73 6.52
C PHE A 324 -5.13 -7.41 7.29
N THR A 325 -5.86 -7.36 8.39
CA THR A 325 -6.03 -6.19 9.23
C THR A 325 -4.86 -5.99 10.20
N MET A 326 -4.73 -4.77 10.73
CA MET A 326 -3.64 -4.40 11.66
C MET A 326 -3.58 -5.28 12.92
N ASP A 327 -4.70 -5.83 13.40
CA ASP A 327 -4.76 -6.73 14.56
C ASP A 327 -4.11 -8.11 14.33
N ILE A 328 -3.87 -8.47 13.06
CA ILE A 328 -3.10 -9.66 12.69
C ILE A 328 -1.71 -9.29 12.24
N THR A 329 -1.61 -8.31 11.35
CA THR A 329 -0.33 -7.96 10.74
C THR A 329 0.64 -7.37 11.76
N GLY A 330 0.14 -6.58 12.73
CA GLY A 330 0.94 -6.02 13.83
C GLY A 330 1.52 -7.04 14.82
N LYS A 331 1.20 -8.33 14.70
CA LYS A 331 1.81 -9.41 15.49
C LYS A 331 3.07 -9.98 14.85
N HIS A 332 3.38 -9.59 13.61
CA HIS A 332 4.53 -10.09 12.87
C HIS A 332 5.63 -9.05 12.95
N MET A 333 6.62 -9.32 13.79
CA MET A 333 7.67 -8.38 14.12
C MET A 333 9.03 -8.81 13.54
N LEU A 334 9.87 -7.83 13.28
CA LEU A 334 11.30 -8.04 13.04
C LEU A 334 12.09 -7.25 14.07
N THR A 335 12.90 -7.95 14.86
CA THR A 335 13.78 -7.33 15.85
C THR A 335 15.02 -6.75 15.17
N ARG A 336 15.58 -5.68 15.75
CA ARG A 336 16.88 -5.11 15.33
C ARG A 336 17.97 -6.17 15.36
N GLY A 337 18.03 -6.96 16.43
CA GLY A 337 19.03 -8.02 16.59
C GLY A 337 18.95 -9.10 15.51
N ASP A 338 17.76 -9.63 15.22
CA ASP A 338 17.59 -10.65 14.16
C ASP A 338 17.93 -10.09 12.78
N PHE A 339 17.57 -8.83 12.51
CA PHE A 339 17.89 -8.16 11.25
C PHE A 339 19.40 -7.94 11.10
N GLU A 340 20.05 -7.31 12.08
CA GLU A 340 21.49 -7.04 12.03
C GLU A 340 22.30 -8.34 11.95
N ALA A 341 21.93 -9.38 12.71
CA ALA A 341 22.59 -10.68 12.64
C ALA A 341 22.43 -11.37 11.27
N SER A 342 21.28 -11.20 10.61
CA SER A 342 21.04 -11.76 9.27
C SER A 342 21.86 -11.03 8.19
N LEU A 343 22.06 -9.72 8.33
CA LEU A 343 22.77 -8.90 7.35
C LEU A 343 24.28 -8.85 7.60
N GLU A 344 24.78 -9.14 8.81
CA GLU A 344 26.20 -9.03 9.16
C GLU A 344 27.14 -9.77 8.16
N PRO A 345 26.90 -11.05 7.79
CA PRO A 345 27.76 -11.74 6.83
C PRO A 345 27.76 -11.07 5.45
N LEU A 346 26.61 -10.55 5.03
CA LEU A 346 26.45 -9.86 3.75
C LEU A 346 27.14 -8.51 3.72
N LEU A 347 27.07 -7.76 4.83
CA LEU A 347 27.75 -6.47 4.97
C LEU A 347 29.28 -6.65 4.98
N ILE A 348 29.80 -7.69 5.64
CA ILE A 348 31.23 -8.04 5.58
C ILE A 348 31.65 -8.36 4.13
N ALA A 349 30.79 -9.08 3.40
CA ALA A 349 31.02 -9.44 2.00
C ALA A 349 30.70 -8.32 1.00
N LYS A 350 30.26 -7.14 1.47
CA LYS A 350 29.88 -5.95 0.67
C LYS A 350 28.76 -6.22 -0.33
N SER A 351 27.69 -6.87 0.14
CA SER A 351 26.44 -7.02 -0.62
C SER A 351 25.79 -5.66 -0.85
N PRO A 352 25.58 -5.24 -2.12
CA PRO A 352 24.94 -3.97 -2.44
C PRO A 352 23.52 -3.85 -1.87
N LEU A 353 22.75 -4.94 -1.86
CA LEU A 353 21.40 -4.92 -1.32
C LEU A 353 21.41 -4.82 0.21
N ALA A 354 22.29 -5.55 0.89
CA ALA A 354 22.38 -5.49 2.34
C ALA A 354 22.80 -4.10 2.82
N GLU A 355 23.72 -3.43 2.13
CA GLU A 355 24.13 -2.05 2.42
C GLU A 355 22.95 -1.08 2.27
N TRP A 356 22.22 -1.17 1.15
CA TRP A 356 21.05 -0.32 0.89
C TRP A 356 19.92 -0.54 1.88
N VAL A 357 19.51 -1.80 2.11
CA VAL A 357 18.43 -2.13 3.06
C VAL A 357 18.83 -1.76 4.48
N SER A 358 20.08 -1.99 4.87
CA SER A 358 20.56 -1.60 6.20
C SER A 358 20.45 -0.09 6.44
N ALA A 359 20.62 0.75 5.43
CA ALA A 359 20.63 2.20 5.60
C ALA A 359 19.25 2.73 6.08
N PHE A 360 18.17 2.36 5.42
CA PHE A 360 16.83 2.83 5.79
C PHE A 360 16.24 2.06 6.98
N MET A 361 16.58 0.77 7.15
CA MET A 361 16.11 -0.01 8.30
C MET A 361 16.71 0.50 9.61
N LYS A 362 18.00 0.87 9.61
CA LYS A 362 18.63 1.48 10.80
C LYS A 362 17.93 2.77 11.21
N ALA A 363 17.62 3.65 10.26
CA ALA A 363 16.88 4.88 10.54
C ALA A 363 15.49 4.59 11.15
N SER A 364 14.84 3.53 10.70
CA SER A 364 13.53 3.09 11.23
C SER A 364 13.65 2.58 12.67
N PHE A 365 14.63 1.71 12.96
CA PHE A 365 14.90 1.24 14.32
C PHE A 365 15.27 2.38 15.27
N ASP A 366 16.17 3.27 14.85
CA ASP A 366 16.60 4.41 15.67
C ASP A 366 15.42 5.36 15.97
N THR A 367 14.49 5.53 15.03
CA THR A 367 13.27 6.32 15.23
C THR A 367 12.38 5.69 16.30
N ILE A 368 12.15 4.37 16.25
CA ILE A 368 11.32 3.65 17.24
C ILE A 368 11.99 3.63 18.62
N GLU A 369 13.31 3.43 18.66
CA GLU A 369 14.11 3.47 19.89
C GLU A 369 13.97 4.84 20.57
N SER A 370 14.01 5.93 19.80
CA SER A 370 13.84 7.30 20.32
C SER A 370 12.46 7.55 20.94
N GLN A 371 11.45 6.81 20.49
CA GLN A 371 10.06 6.89 20.97
C GLN A 371 9.81 5.98 22.18
N SER A 372 10.73 5.07 22.49
CA SER A 372 10.59 4.06 23.55
C SER A 372 11.73 4.12 24.58
N PRO A 373 11.76 5.12 25.48
CA PRO A 373 12.84 5.30 26.44
C PRO A 373 12.98 4.08 27.38
N GLY A 374 14.08 3.33 27.24
CA GLY A 374 14.38 2.14 28.07
C GLY A 374 14.25 0.80 27.35
N ALA A 375 13.91 0.78 26.06
CA ALA A 375 14.00 -0.43 25.24
C ALA A 375 15.44 -0.95 25.16
N VAL A 376 15.61 -2.28 25.23
CA VAL A 376 16.90 -2.91 24.92
C VAL A 376 17.12 -2.76 23.42
N LYS A 377 18.25 -2.17 23.01
CA LYS A 377 18.54 -1.82 21.62
C LYS A 377 18.27 -2.95 20.61
N ASP A 378 18.70 -4.17 20.93
CA ASP A 378 18.53 -5.33 20.05
C ASP A 378 17.09 -5.86 20.01
N ALA A 379 16.27 -5.52 21.01
CA ALA A 379 14.88 -5.91 21.14
C ALA A 379 13.92 -4.85 20.56
N VAL A 380 14.42 -3.79 19.93
CA VAL A 380 13.57 -2.84 19.19
C VAL A 380 12.97 -3.58 17.99
N GLU A 381 11.66 -3.49 17.85
CA GLU A 381 10.90 -4.23 16.85
C GLU A 381 10.19 -3.30 15.87
N VAL A 382 10.14 -3.73 14.60
CA VAL A 382 9.30 -3.12 13.57
C VAL A 382 8.16 -4.07 13.20
N GLN A 383 6.97 -3.52 12.96
CA GLN A 383 5.83 -4.27 12.43
C GLN A 383 6.00 -4.50 10.92
N LEU A 384 5.66 -5.71 10.46
CA LEU A 384 5.77 -6.14 9.06
C LEU A 384 4.38 -6.39 8.47
N HIS A 385 3.71 -5.32 8.06
CA HIS A 385 2.33 -5.36 7.66
C HIS A 385 2.09 -5.98 6.29
N ASP A 386 2.80 -5.49 5.28
CA ASP A 386 2.54 -5.80 3.88
C ASP A 386 3.07 -7.19 3.51
N LEU A 387 4.18 -7.58 4.13
CA LEU A 387 4.85 -8.86 3.91
C LEU A 387 3.93 -10.06 4.15
N LEU A 388 3.02 -9.96 5.11
CA LEU A 388 2.14 -11.07 5.46
C LEU A 388 1.20 -11.42 4.30
N THR A 389 0.77 -10.42 3.52
CA THR A 389 -0.08 -10.65 2.34
C THR A 389 0.67 -11.36 1.21
N ILE A 390 1.94 -11.04 1.03
CA ILE A 390 2.84 -11.72 0.08
C ILE A 390 3.12 -13.14 0.55
N TRP A 391 3.43 -13.33 1.84
CA TRP A 391 3.64 -14.66 2.41
C TRP A 391 2.40 -15.56 2.24
N TYR A 392 1.21 -15.03 2.50
CA TYR A 392 -0.05 -15.72 2.22
C TYR A 392 -0.18 -16.15 0.75
N CYS A 393 0.32 -15.34 -0.19
CA CYS A 393 0.29 -15.68 -1.61
C CYS A 393 1.33 -16.74 -2.01
N ILE A 394 2.50 -16.76 -1.36
CA ILE A 394 3.58 -17.74 -1.60
C ILE A 394 3.16 -19.13 -1.14
N ASP A 395 2.63 -19.24 0.08
CA ASP A 395 2.35 -20.52 0.73
C ASP A 395 0.85 -20.85 0.80
N HIS A 396 0.00 -20.24 -0.04
CA HIS A 396 -1.47 -20.31 0.06
C HIS A 396 -2.04 -21.72 0.34
N ASP A 397 -1.53 -22.76 -0.31
CA ASP A 397 -2.04 -24.13 -0.16
C ASP A 397 -1.65 -24.80 1.17
N ASP A 398 -0.67 -24.25 1.88
CA ASP A 398 -0.19 -24.66 3.22
C ASP A 398 -0.30 -23.53 4.26
N THR A 399 -0.98 -22.43 3.91
CA THR A 399 -1.20 -21.35 4.85
C THR A 399 -2.13 -21.86 5.94
N GLN A 400 -1.58 -22.08 7.14
CA GLN A 400 -2.36 -22.32 8.36
C GLN A 400 -3.09 -21.03 8.81
N CYS A 401 -3.29 -20.07 7.90
CA CYS A 401 -4.04 -18.86 8.12
C CYS A 401 -5.51 -19.23 8.37
N GLN A 402 -6.03 -18.75 9.49
CA GLN A 402 -7.42 -18.92 9.86
C GLN A 402 -8.21 -17.79 9.21
N ILE A 403 -9.12 -18.14 8.31
CA ILE A 403 -9.92 -17.17 7.55
C ILE A 403 -11.37 -17.24 8.00
N SER A 404 -11.86 -16.14 8.59
CA SER A 404 -13.29 -15.90 8.78
C SER A 404 -13.89 -15.46 7.45
N LYS A 405 -15.01 -16.06 7.03
CA LYS A 405 -15.56 -15.84 5.68
C LYS A 405 -16.86 -15.05 5.70
N GLY A 406 -16.99 -14.13 4.74
CA GLY A 406 -18.26 -13.47 4.42
C GLY A 406 -18.77 -12.50 5.49
N GLU A 407 -17.86 -11.82 6.20
CA GLU A 407 -18.20 -10.75 7.13
C GLU A 407 -18.74 -9.51 6.38
N ASP A 408 -19.76 -8.85 6.93
CA ASP A 408 -20.27 -7.57 6.42
C ASP A 408 -19.44 -6.42 6.99
N LEU A 409 -18.30 -6.15 6.36
CA LEU A 409 -17.39 -5.07 6.70
C LEU A 409 -17.58 -3.89 5.74
N ARG A 410 -17.61 -2.67 6.26
CA ARG A 410 -17.87 -1.44 5.49
C ARG A 410 -16.86 -0.36 5.86
N VAL A 411 -16.55 0.50 4.89
CA VAL A 411 -15.68 1.66 5.06
C VAL A 411 -16.54 2.90 5.27
N GLU A 412 -16.22 3.69 6.30
CA GLU A 412 -16.84 4.97 6.56
C GLU A 412 -16.19 6.04 5.65
N THR A 413 -16.98 6.71 4.81
CA THR A 413 -16.48 7.64 3.78
C THR A 413 -16.86 9.10 4.01
N VAL A 414 -17.72 9.42 4.98
CA VAL A 414 -18.24 10.80 5.17
C VAL A 414 -17.84 11.45 6.49
N GLY A 415 -17.10 10.74 7.36
CA GLY A 415 -16.55 11.30 8.61
C GLY A 415 -17.59 11.84 9.60
N GLN A 416 -18.88 11.55 9.40
CA GLN A 416 -19.98 12.04 10.23
C GLN A 416 -20.74 10.87 10.88
N ARG A 417 -20.12 10.23 11.86
CA ARG A 417 -20.88 9.58 12.93
C ARG A 417 -20.25 9.93 14.28
N SER A 418 -20.93 10.80 15.02
CA SER A 418 -20.82 10.81 16.47
C SER A 418 -21.20 9.42 16.96
N TRP A 419 -20.29 8.79 17.69
CA TRP A 419 -20.47 7.46 18.26
C TRP A 419 -21.66 7.48 19.23
N LYS A 420 -22.83 7.07 18.75
CA LYS A 420 -23.91 6.61 19.62
C LYS A 420 -23.70 5.12 19.88
N ARG A 421 -23.81 4.75 21.16
CA ARG A 421 -23.70 3.37 21.66
C ARG A 421 -24.54 2.41 20.83
N LYS A 422 -24.08 1.16 20.82
CA LYS A 422 -24.68 -0.05 20.25
C LYS A 422 -26.16 -0.28 20.60
N ASP A 423 -26.73 0.49 21.52
CA ASP A 423 -28.11 0.36 22.01
C ASP A 423 -29.11 1.34 21.35
N ASP A 424 -28.67 2.30 20.53
CA ASP A 424 -29.55 3.25 19.81
C ASP A 424 -29.70 2.89 18.31
N CYS A 425 -29.08 1.80 17.84
CA CYS A 425 -29.28 1.29 16.48
C CYS A 425 -30.43 0.29 16.46
N ASP A 426 -31.65 0.80 16.65
CA ASP A 426 -32.84 0.17 16.07
C ASP A 426 -32.79 0.34 14.53
N ASP A 427 -31.83 -0.30 13.88
CA ASP A 427 -31.82 -0.52 12.44
C ASP A 427 -31.97 -2.03 12.20
N GLU A 428 -33.17 -2.54 12.49
CA GLU A 428 -33.65 -3.87 12.08
C GLU A 428 -33.77 -4.03 10.53
N GLY A 429 -32.89 -3.41 9.74
CA GLY A 429 -33.01 -3.36 8.27
C GLY A 429 -31.75 -3.65 7.45
N LEU A 430 -30.53 -3.64 8.01
CA LEU A 430 -29.31 -3.60 7.18
C LEU A 430 -28.24 -4.66 7.46
N ALA A 431 -28.46 -5.55 8.45
CA ALA A 431 -27.70 -6.79 8.65
C ALA A 431 -28.33 -7.94 7.81
N GLY A 432 -28.50 -7.71 6.51
CA GLY A 432 -29.24 -8.59 5.61
C GLY A 432 -28.37 -9.38 4.62
N ALA A 433 -29.03 -10.22 3.80
CA ALA A 433 -28.42 -10.97 2.70
C ALA A 433 -27.67 -10.11 1.65
N ASN A 434 -27.81 -8.78 1.70
CA ASN A 434 -27.29 -7.83 0.71
C ASN A 434 -26.04 -7.03 1.16
N GLY A 435 -25.49 -7.28 2.35
CA GLY A 435 -24.26 -6.61 2.81
C GLY A 435 -23.00 -7.04 2.05
N ASN A 436 -21.85 -6.45 2.41
CA ASN A 436 -20.55 -6.89 1.90
C ASN A 436 -20.24 -8.32 2.37
N ARG A 437 -19.39 -9.04 1.64
CA ARG A 437 -18.99 -10.42 1.97
C ARG A 437 -17.48 -10.54 1.85
N ILE A 438 -16.81 -10.01 2.86
CA ILE A 438 -15.36 -9.95 2.90
C ILE A 438 -14.84 -11.06 3.81
N ASN A 439 -13.80 -11.77 3.35
CA ASN A 439 -13.08 -12.68 4.21
C ASN A 439 -12.07 -11.89 5.04
N ARG A 440 -11.80 -12.34 6.25
CA ARG A 440 -10.81 -11.72 7.14
C ARG A 440 -9.88 -12.78 7.70
N CYS A 441 -8.59 -12.52 7.63
CA CYS A 441 -7.62 -13.30 8.37
C CYS A 441 -7.79 -13.02 9.87
N VAL A 442 -7.93 -14.06 10.68
CA VAL A 442 -8.12 -13.98 12.13
C VAL A 442 -7.02 -14.68 12.92
N GLY A 443 -6.11 -15.38 12.23
CA GLY A 443 -4.96 -16.03 12.85
C GLY A 443 -3.95 -16.49 11.82
N THR A 444 -2.68 -16.53 12.21
CA THR A 444 -1.55 -16.91 11.35
C THR A 444 -0.55 -17.74 12.17
N PRO A 445 0.16 -18.70 11.55
CA PRO A 445 1.23 -19.42 12.21
C PRO A 445 2.52 -18.59 12.28
N GLY A 446 3.44 -18.98 13.16
CA GLY A 446 4.84 -18.55 13.08
C GLY A 446 5.12 -17.06 13.31
N GLN A 447 4.26 -16.35 14.04
CA GLN A 447 4.40 -14.92 14.35
C GLN A 447 5.80 -14.58 14.89
N ASP A 448 6.30 -15.36 15.87
CA ASP A 448 7.61 -15.17 16.51
C ASP A 448 8.83 -15.52 15.62
N MET A 449 8.59 -16.17 14.48
CA MET A 449 9.64 -16.59 13.54
C MET A 449 9.61 -15.83 12.23
N PHE A 450 8.55 -15.04 11.98
CA PHE A 450 8.27 -14.44 10.69
C PHE A 450 9.42 -13.54 10.20
N GLY A 451 9.90 -12.62 11.04
CA GLY A 451 11.02 -11.73 10.69
C GLY A 451 12.30 -12.49 10.33
N ARG A 452 12.65 -13.56 11.06
CA ARG A 452 13.81 -14.40 10.74
C ARG A 452 13.65 -15.17 9.43
N LEU A 453 12.46 -15.73 9.18
CA LEU A 453 12.16 -16.45 7.95
C LEU A 453 12.20 -15.51 6.73
N LEU A 454 11.66 -14.31 6.87
CA LEU A 454 11.79 -13.24 5.88
C LEU A 454 13.26 -12.98 5.55
N CYS A 455 14.07 -12.68 6.57
CA CYS A 455 15.48 -12.36 6.37
C CYS A 455 16.20 -13.51 5.67
N LYS A 456 15.93 -14.76 6.07
CA LYS A 456 16.48 -15.94 5.41
C LYS A 456 16.04 -16.05 3.95
N GLN A 457 14.79 -15.74 3.62
CA GLN A 457 14.29 -15.82 2.25
C GLN A 457 14.91 -14.75 1.35
N VAL A 458 15.04 -13.52 1.83
CA VAL A 458 15.52 -12.38 1.04
C VAL A 458 17.06 -12.33 0.99
N PHE A 459 17.70 -12.56 2.13
CA PHE A 459 19.14 -12.38 2.34
C PHE A 459 19.91 -13.71 2.44
N GLY A 460 19.22 -14.85 2.32
CA GLY A 460 19.84 -16.17 2.34
C GLY A 460 20.89 -16.36 1.24
N SER A 461 21.88 -17.20 1.58
CA SER A 461 22.97 -17.63 0.69
C SER A 461 22.58 -18.79 -0.20
#